data_AF-A0A5J5LGZ7-F1
#
_entry.id   AF-A0A5J5LGZ7-F1
#
_cell.length_a   1.000
_cell.length_b   1.000
_cell.length_c   1.000
_cell.angle_alpha   90.00
_cell.angle_beta   90.00
_cell.angle_gamma   90.00
#
_symmetry.space_group_name_H-M   'P 1'
#
loop_
_entity.id
_entity.type
_entity.pdbx_description
1 polymer ?
#
loop_
_entity_poly.entity_id
_entity_poly.type
_entity_poly.pdbx_seq_one_letter_code
_entity_poly.pdbx_strand_id
1 'polypeptide(L)'
;MREFDFELALCAHLEREGRLVSRQLGGAVHGRRVLDTVVVKPGPEFDERAAITPERLPTAAIESTVGPGRARYWKDAFDCHPDRAERAVELAAERGFFERERRGGRTYVRQTTRYPDWFDGIVAIENKPDLGRPGDLESQLRTDVSLALADRVVLATASYVTGAHLNRIPEEVGVWRFDPDSGTIDVRREATPLPTDDAGVELLEEGPVRTDVRIVDSVEKARARRKLAERAYGKGWRSFDYPACDHCSPDSDGSPYCQWKDRAVRESDECGPDCGGYEAADPPAVDGDSLRAERTPWRADPDGRRRRQSGLDRFG
;
A
#
# COMPACT_ATOMS: atom_id res chain seq x y z
N MET A 1 -1.92 -4.49 -24.70
CA MET A 1 -1.50 -3.69 -23.53
C MET A 1 -0.67 -4.55 -22.60
N ARG A 2 0.36 -3.99 -21.95
CA ARG A 2 1.19 -4.69 -20.95
C ARG A 2 0.57 -4.56 -19.56
N GLU A 3 0.87 -5.51 -18.66
CA GLU A 3 0.34 -5.49 -17.28
C GLU A 3 0.77 -4.23 -16.52
N PHE A 4 2.04 -3.83 -16.64
CA PHE A 4 2.56 -2.63 -16.00
C PHE A 4 1.82 -1.35 -16.43
N ASP A 5 1.65 -1.17 -17.74
CA ASP A 5 0.97 -0.02 -18.34
C ASP A 5 -0.49 0.07 -17.87
N PHE A 6 -1.20 -1.07 -17.90
CA PHE A 6 -2.58 -1.17 -17.41
C PHE A 6 -2.69 -0.85 -15.91
N GLU A 7 -1.80 -1.41 -15.09
CA GLU A 7 -1.77 -1.18 -13.64
C GLU A 7 -1.52 0.30 -13.30
N LEU A 8 -0.57 0.97 -13.99
CA LEU A 8 -0.31 2.39 -13.77
C LEU A 8 -1.51 3.25 -14.19
N ALA A 9 -2.10 2.99 -15.36
CA ALA A 9 -3.28 3.72 -15.81
C ALA A 9 -4.46 3.58 -14.83
N LEU A 10 -4.67 2.38 -14.27
CA LEU A 10 -5.71 2.16 -13.26
C LEU A 10 -5.37 2.90 -11.96
N CYS A 11 -4.13 2.84 -11.48
CA CYS A 11 -3.71 3.55 -10.27
C CYS A 11 -3.90 5.06 -10.42
N ALA A 12 -3.47 5.63 -11.55
CA ALA A 12 -3.63 7.03 -11.86
C ALA A 12 -5.10 7.46 -11.93
N HIS A 13 -5.95 6.65 -12.59
CA HIS A 13 -7.40 6.89 -12.62
C HIS A 13 -8.01 6.89 -11.21
N LEU A 14 -7.73 5.87 -10.40
CA LEU A 14 -8.24 5.76 -9.03
C LEU A 14 -7.76 6.90 -8.12
N GLU A 15 -6.52 7.35 -8.29
CA GLU A 15 -5.99 8.51 -7.56
C GLU A 15 -6.69 9.81 -7.98
N ARG A 16 -6.97 10.00 -9.28
CA ARG A 16 -7.75 11.17 -9.76
C ARG A 16 -9.17 11.21 -9.19
N GLU A 17 -9.73 10.07 -8.80
CA GLU A 17 -10.99 9.99 -8.05
C GLU A 17 -10.85 10.27 -6.54
N GLY A 18 -9.65 10.62 -6.06
CA GLY A 18 -9.37 10.93 -4.66
C GLY A 18 -9.09 9.73 -3.77
N ARG A 19 -8.84 8.55 -4.35
CA ARG A 19 -8.59 7.32 -3.58
C ARG A 19 -7.13 7.23 -3.13
N LEU A 20 -6.91 6.65 -1.96
CA LEU A 20 -5.56 6.31 -1.47
C LEU A 20 -5.10 4.99 -2.09
N VAL A 21 -4.35 5.10 -3.18
CA VAL A 21 -3.88 3.95 -3.95
C VAL A 21 -2.42 3.65 -3.63
N SER A 22 -2.12 2.37 -3.48
CA SER A 22 -0.75 1.86 -3.44
C SER A 22 -0.68 0.60 -4.28
N ARG A 23 0.53 0.25 -4.73
CA ARG A 23 0.73 -0.95 -5.54
C ARG A 23 1.74 -1.92 -4.94
N GLN A 24 1.69 -3.17 -5.37
CA GLN A 24 2.70 -4.20 -5.13
C GLN A 24 3.03 -4.31 -3.63
N LEU A 25 2.03 -4.69 -2.84
CA LEU A 25 2.12 -4.80 -1.40
C LEU A 25 1.91 -6.25 -0.96
N GLY A 26 2.81 -6.77 -0.11
CA GLY A 26 2.59 -8.06 0.54
C GLY A 26 1.26 -8.07 1.30
N GLY A 27 0.34 -8.95 0.90
CA GLY A 27 -1.00 -9.16 1.46
C GLY A 27 -1.15 -10.54 2.12
N ALA A 28 -0.05 -11.10 2.59
CA ALA A 28 0.02 -12.32 3.39
C ALA A 28 0.26 -11.99 4.87
N VAL A 29 -0.13 -12.91 5.75
CA VAL A 29 0.18 -12.90 7.18
C VAL A 29 1.47 -13.69 7.44
N HIS A 30 1.52 -14.95 7.00
CA HIS A 30 2.66 -15.87 7.12
C HIS A 30 3.25 -16.29 5.78
N GLY A 31 2.50 -16.14 4.68
CA GLY A 31 2.92 -16.51 3.32
C GLY A 31 3.65 -15.38 2.56
N ARG A 32 3.58 -15.45 1.23
CA ARG A 32 4.31 -14.54 0.32
C ARG A 32 3.42 -13.83 -0.71
N ARG A 33 2.09 -13.85 -0.55
CA ARG A 33 1.15 -13.19 -1.47
C ARG A 33 1.44 -11.69 -1.56
N VAL A 34 1.54 -11.18 -2.78
CA VAL A 34 1.67 -9.74 -3.10
C VAL A 34 0.40 -9.32 -3.82
N LEU A 35 -0.26 -8.26 -3.35
CA LEU A 35 -1.42 -7.64 -3.98
C LEU A 35 -0.95 -6.60 -4.99
N ASP A 36 -1.55 -6.61 -6.18
CA ASP A 36 -1.16 -5.71 -7.26
C ASP A 36 -1.50 -4.26 -6.95
N THR A 37 -2.76 -3.98 -6.67
CA THR A 37 -3.24 -2.64 -6.32
C THR A 37 -4.08 -2.71 -5.05
N VAL A 38 -3.84 -1.78 -4.14
CA VAL A 38 -4.50 -1.70 -2.84
C VAL A 38 -5.06 -0.30 -2.70
N VAL A 39 -6.38 -0.23 -2.49
CA VAL A 39 -7.07 1.02 -2.18
C VAL A 39 -7.46 1.02 -0.71
N VAL A 40 -7.03 2.03 0.03
CA VAL A 40 -7.46 2.23 1.42
C VAL A 40 -8.58 3.25 1.46
N LYS A 41 -9.70 2.87 2.06
CA LYS A 41 -10.80 3.79 2.35
C LYS A 41 -10.49 4.54 3.65
N PRO A 42 -10.36 5.89 3.61
CA PRO A 42 -10.24 6.69 4.82
C PRO A 42 -11.41 6.42 5.79
N GLY A 43 -11.09 6.28 7.07
CA GLY A 43 -12.04 6.18 8.16
C GLY A 43 -12.18 7.50 8.94
N PRO A 44 -12.94 7.51 10.04
CA PRO A 44 -13.30 8.74 10.76
C PRO A 44 -12.09 9.46 11.37
N GLU A 45 -11.05 8.73 11.79
CA GLU A 45 -9.83 9.32 12.37
C GLU A 45 -8.69 9.50 11.33
N PHE A 46 -9.03 9.53 10.04
CA PHE A 46 -8.03 9.70 8.97
C PHE A 46 -7.19 10.97 9.14
N ASP A 47 -7.83 12.10 9.44
CA ASP A 47 -7.13 13.38 9.64
C ASP A 47 -6.16 13.34 10.83
N GLU A 48 -6.47 12.56 11.86
CA GLU A 48 -5.58 12.34 13.00
C GLU A 48 -4.32 11.58 12.56
N ARG A 49 -4.48 10.56 11.70
CA ARG A 49 -3.34 9.83 11.13
C ARG A 49 -2.52 10.69 10.19
N ALA A 50 -3.18 11.44 9.31
CA ALA A 50 -2.53 12.27 8.31
C ALA A 50 -1.72 13.41 8.92
N ALA A 51 -2.16 13.92 10.07
CA ALA A 51 -1.45 14.95 10.82
C ALA A 51 -0.16 14.48 11.53
N ILE A 52 0.14 13.17 11.57
CA ILE A 52 1.37 12.67 12.21
C ILE A 52 2.57 12.82 11.27
N THR A 53 2.48 12.22 10.08
CA THR A 53 3.57 12.16 9.09
C THR A 53 3.02 11.68 7.72
N PRO A 54 3.64 12.10 6.60
CA PRO A 54 3.39 11.51 5.28
C PRO A 54 3.81 10.04 5.19
N GLU A 55 4.75 9.61 6.02
CA GLU A 55 5.35 8.28 5.95
C GLU A 55 4.53 7.22 6.71
N ARG A 56 4.81 5.95 6.43
CA ARG A 56 4.27 4.82 7.23
C ARG A 56 4.80 4.85 8.65
N LEU A 57 3.98 4.53 9.65
CA LEU A 57 4.47 4.33 11.00
C LEU A 57 5.03 2.90 11.18
N PRO A 58 6.11 2.69 11.95
CA PRO A 58 6.64 1.35 12.17
C PRO A 58 5.62 0.47 12.90
N THR A 59 5.33 -0.72 12.35
CA THR A 59 4.37 -1.66 12.95
C THR A 59 4.69 -1.98 14.41
N ALA A 60 5.96 -2.22 14.73
CA ALA A 60 6.38 -2.50 16.10
C ALA A 60 6.15 -1.31 17.05
N ALA A 61 6.19 -0.06 16.57
CA ALA A 61 5.88 1.12 17.38
C ALA A 61 4.37 1.22 17.66
N ILE A 62 3.55 0.89 16.65
CA ILE A 62 2.08 0.86 16.79
C ILE A 62 1.64 -0.26 17.76
N GLU A 63 2.28 -1.43 17.69
CA GLU A 63 1.96 -2.60 18.52
C GLU A 63 2.59 -2.56 19.93
N SER A 64 3.48 -1.60 20.19
CA SER A 64 4.13 -1.43 21.48
C SER A 64 3.14 -1.01 22.58
N THR A 65 3.56 -1.17 23.84
CA THR A 65 2.79 -0.67 25.00
C THR A 65 3.04 0.81 25.31
N VAL A 66 3.76 1.53 24.44
CA VAL A 66 4.00 2.97 24.57
C VAL A 66 2.70 3.71 24.29
N GLY A 67 2.23 4.51 25.24
CA GLY A 67 1.05 5.37 25.08
C GLY A 67 1.38 6.86 25.20
N PRO A 68 0.38 7.75 25.02
CA PRO A 68 0.60 9.19 25.07
C PRO A 68 0.70 9.78 26.49
N GLY A 69 0.36 8.99 27.52
CA GLY A 69 0.29 9.45 28.91
C GLY A 69 1.67 9.60 29.58
N ARG A 70 2.29 8.47 29.96
CA ARG A 70 3.60 8.44 30.63
C ARG A 70 4.64 7.79 29.73
N ALA A 71 5.83 8.39 29.68
CA ALA A 71 6.95 7.79 28.99
C ALA A 71 7.42 6.49 29.65
N ARG A 72 7.79 5.52 28.83
CA ARG A 72 8.22 4.17 29.23
C ARG A 72 9.66 3.91 28.81
N TYR A 73 10.37 3.12 29.60
CA TYR A 73 11.68 2.63 29.19
C TYR A 73 11.49 1.75 27.96
N TRP A 74 12.10 2.12 26.84
CA TRP A 74 11.74 1.53 25.56
C TRP A 74 12.01 0.02 25.51
N LYS A 75 13.04 -0.49 26.19
CA LYS A 75 13.34 -1.93 26.19
C LYS A 75 12.26 -2.79 26.83
N ASP A 76 11.40 -2.20 27.68
CA ASP A 76 10.31 -2.91 28.35
C ASP A 76 8.98 -2.76 27.60
N ALA A 77 8.95 -2.03 26.48
CA ALA A 77 7.71 -1.62 25.83
C ALA A 77 7.35 -2.40 24.56
N PHE A 78 8.26 -3.25 24.05
CA PHE A 78 8.12 -3.95 22.77
C PHE A 78 8.18 -5.46 22.95
N ASP A 79 7.32 -6.16 22.22
CA ASP A 79 7.30 -7.63 22.13
C ASP A 79 7.94 -8.10 20.82
N CYS A 80 9.22 -7.73 20.63
CA CYS A 80 10.00 -8.17 19.47
C CYS A 80 11.51 -8.12 19.76
N HIS A 81 12.31 -8.62 18.82
CA HIS A 81 13.77 -8.58 18.93
C HIS A 81 14.29 -7.16 19.23
N PRO A 82 15.29 -6.98 20.13
CA PRO A 82 15.80 -5.66 20.53
C PRO A 82 16.18 -4.75 19.36
N ASP A 83 16.90 -5.25 18.37
CA ASP A 83 17.30 -4.44 17.20
C ASP A 83 16.10 -3.95 16.38
N ARG A 84 15.02 -4.74 16.33
CA ARG A 84 13.77 -4.32 15.67
C ARG A 84 13.06 -3.26 16.49
N ALA A 85 13.06 -3.38 17.82
CA ALA A 85 12.50 -2.39 18.72
C ALA A 85 13.29 -1.06 18.65
N GLU A 86 14.62 -1.12 18.62
CA GLU A 86 15.49 0.07 18.51
C GLU A 86 15.23 0.84 17.21
N ARG A 87 15.25 0.14 16.07
CA ARG A 87 14.88 0.74 14.76
C ARG A 87 13.47 1.32 14.76
N ALA A 88 12.51 0.65 15.40
CA ALA A 88 11.15 1.17 15.50
C ALA A 88 11.08 2.44 16.35
N VAL A 89 11.85 2.53 17.43
CA VAL A 89 11.97 3.73 18.28
C VAL A 89 12.65 4.88 17.54
N GLU A 90 13.62 4.61 16.67
CA GLU A 90 14.26 5.58 15.77
C GLU A 90 13.28 6.14 14.76
N LEU A 91 12.73 5.28 13.91
CA LEU A 91 11.81 5.71 12.87
C LEU A 91 10.54 6.38 13.44
N ALA A 92 10.00 5.88 14.55
CA ALA A 92 8.82 6.50 15.17
C ALA A 92 9.16 7.86 15.79
N ALA A 93 10.37 8.03 16.33
CA ALA A 93 10.79 9.34 16.81
C ALA A 93 10.96 10.29 15.63
N GLU A 94 11.72 9.93 14.59
CA GLU A 94 11.95 10.71 13.38
C GLU A 94 10.63 11.19 12.76
N ARG A 95 9.66 10.28 12.61
CA ARG A 95 8.31 10.53 12.07
C ARG A 95 7.36 11.26 13.01
N GLY A 96 7.84 11.71 14.17
CA GLY A 96 7.04 12.49 15.12
C GLY A 96 5.94 11.71 15.84
N PHE A 97 5.94 10.38 15.77
CA PHE A 97 5.01 9.53 16.51
C PHE A 97 5.46 9.31 17.96
N PHE A 98 6.76 9.27 18.20
CA PHE A 98 7.34 9.23 19.55
C PHE A 98 8.09 10.52 19.89
N GLU A 99 7.96 10.92 21.16
CA GLU A 99 8.90 11.80 21.84
C GLU A 99 9.89 10.97 22.66
N ARG A 100 11.14 11.42 22.72
CA ARG A 100 12.22 10.79 23.48
C ARG A 100 12.63 11.69 24.63
N GLU A 101 12.88 11.10 25.79
CA GLU A 101 13.52 11.77 26.92
C GLU A 101 14.60 10.87 27.54
N ARG A 102 15.59 11.48 28.20
CA ARG A 102 16.67 10.78 28.89
C ARG A 102 16.53 10.96 30.40
N ARG A 103 16.61 9.87 31.16
CA ARG A 103 16.64 9.89 32.63
C ARG A 103 17.68 8.90 33.14
N GLY A 104 18.69 9.39 33.85
CA GLY A 104 19.76 8.54 34.41
C GLY A 104 20.42 7.63 33.37
N GLY A 105 20.75 8.16 32.18
CA GLY A 105 21.35 7.41 31.07
C GLY A 105 20.39 6.52 30.26
N ARG A 106 19.15 6.29 30.72
CA ARG A 106 18.15 5.47 30.03
C ARG A 106 17.28 6.32 29.11
N THR A 107 16.91 5.77 27.94
CA THR A 107 15.96 6.38 27.01
C THR A 107 14.54 5.98 27.37
N TYR A 108 13.65 6.96 27.51
CA TYR A 108 12.23 6.73 27.65
C TYR A 108 11.51 7.32 26.43
N VAL A 109 10.42 6.67 26.03
CA VAL A 109 9.61 7.09 24.89
C VAL A 109 8.14 7.20 25.27
N ARG A 110 7.45 8.13 24.60
CA ARG A 110 6.02 8.37 24.76
C ARG A 110 5.42 8.68 23.40
N GLN A 111 4.18 8.24 23.15
CA GLN A 111 3.48 8.64 21.94
C GLN A 111 3.12 10.13 21.98
N THR A 112 3.21 10.81 20.83
CA THR A 112 2.74 12.19 20.68
C THR A 112 1.23 12.28 20.61
N THR A 113 0.60 11.27 20.00
CA THR A 113 -0.84 11.06 19.94
C THR A 113 -1.15 9.56 20.04
N ARG A 114 -2.36 9.21 20.46
CA ARG A 114 -2.80 7.81 20.39
C ARG A 114 -2.84 7.40 18.90
N TYR A 115 -2.43 6.17 18.60
CA TYR A 115 -2.59 5.64 17.25
C TYR A 115 -4.09 5.61 16.87
N PRO A 116 -4.50 6.29 15.80
CA PRO A 116 -5.92 6.44 15.44
C PRO A 116 -6.48 5.22 14.71
N ASP A 117 -7.79 5.03 14.79
CA ASP A 117 -8.54 4.08 13.95
C ASP A 117 -8.95 4.75 12.63
N TRP A 118 -8.01 4.77 11.69
CA TRP A 118 -8.00 5.75 10.60
C TRP A 118 -8.48 5.23 9.24
N PHE A 119 -8.76 3.94 9.08
CA PHE A 119 -9.23 3.36 7.83
C PHE A 119 -10.48 2.51 8.04
N ASP A 120 -11.44 2.62 7.12
CA ASP A 120 -12.73 1.91 7.16
C ASP A 120 -12.76 0.66 6.27
N GLY A 121 -11.74 0.49 5.42
CA GLY A 121 -11.69 -0.66 4.53
C GLY A 121 -10.50 -0.65 3.59
N ILE A 122 -10.25 -1.81 3.01
CA ILE A 122 -9.19 -2.12 2.08
C ILE A 122 -9.83 -2.86 0.91
N VAL A 123 -9.59 -2.38 -0.31
CA VAL A 123 -9.92 -3.10 -1.55
C VAL A 123 -8.63 -3.60 -2.17
N ALA A 124 -8.53 -4.89 -2.39
CA ALA A 124 -7.48 -5.51 -3.19
C ALA A 124 -7.96 -5.60 -4.64
N ILE A 125 -7.16 -5.10 -5.57
CA ILE A 125 -7.45 -5.16 -7.00
C ILE A 125 -6.32 -5.95 -7.67
N GLU A 126 -6.67 -7.06 -8.30
CA GLU A 126 -5.78 -7.85 -9.14
C GLU A 126 -5.88 -7.36 -10.59
N ASN A 127 -4.75 -7.06 -11.22
CA ASN A 127 -4.72 -6.53 -12.57
C ASN A 127 -4.45 -7.64 -13.58
N LYS A 128 -5.42 -7.93 -14.45
CA LYS A 128 -5.23 -8.86 -15.58
C LYS A 128 -5.80 -8.27 -16.85
N PRO A 129 -5.03 -7.46 -17.62
CA PRO A 129 -5.53 -6.83 -18.84
C PRO A 129 -5.98 -7.86 -19.91
N ASP A 130 -5.30 -9.02 -19.99
CA ASP A 130 -5.56 -10.08 -20.96
C ASP A 130 -6.04 -11.37 -20.28
N LEU A 131 -7.35 -11.64 -20.31
CA LEU A 131 -7.93 -12.88 -19.78
C LEU A 131 -7.69 -14.10 -20.67
N GLY A 132 -7.16 -13.92 -21.89
CA GLY A 132 -6.74 -15.03 -22.74
C GLY A 132 -5.48 -15.74 -22.20
N ARG A 133 -4.71 -15.07 -21.33
CA ARG A 133 -3.51 -15.60 -20.66
C ARG A 133 -3.61 -15.39 -19.14
N PRO A 134 -4.51 -16.12 -18.46
CA PRO A 134 -4.83 -15.85 -17.06
C PRO A 134 -3.66 -16.20 -16.11
N GLY A 135 -2.79 -17.14 -16.47
CA GLY A 135 -1.74 -17.62 -15.55
C GLY A 135 -2.38 -18.18 -14.26
N ASP A 136 -1.85 -17.77 -13.12
CA ASP A 136 -2.29 -18.21 -11.79
C ASP A 136 -3.47 -17.39 -11.22
N LEU A 137 -4.15 -16.60 -12.05
CA LEU A 137 -5.20 -15.66 -11.62
C LEU A 137 -6.26 -16.31 -10.71
N GLU A 138 -6.75 -17.50 -11.08
CA GLU A 138 -7.79 -18.18 -10.31
C GLU A 138 -7.32 -18.55 -8.90
N SER A 139 -6.09 -19.06 -8.75
CA SER A 139 -5.54 -19.45 -7.44
C SER A 139 -5.24 -18.21 -6.59
N GLN A 140 -4.76 -17.13 -7.20
CA GLN A 140 -4.52 -15.85 -6.53
C GLN A 140 -5.83 -15.27 -5.97
N LEU A 141 -6.87 -15.17 -6.80
CA LEU A 141 -8.17 -14.67 -6.37
C LEU A 141 -8.81 -15.54 -5.29
N ARG A 142 -8.70 -16.88 -5.41
CA ARG A 142 -9.18 -17.81 -4.38
C ARG A 142 -8.42 -17.63 -3.07
N THR A 143 -7.11 -17.39 -3.14
CA THR A 143 -6.27 -17.14 -1.95
C THR A 143 -6.70 -15.85 -1.25
N ASP A 144 -6.91 -14.78 -2.01
CA ASP A 144 -7.31 -13.48 -1.44
C ASP A 144 -8.70 -13.55 -0.78
N VAL A 145 -9.66 -14.25 -1.41
CA VAL A 145 -10.99 -14.50 -0.85
C VAL A 145 -10.90 -15.38 0.40
N SER A 146 -10.13 -16.48 0.34
CA SER A 146 -10.01 -17.43 1.46
C SER A 146 -9.36 -16.81 2.69
N LEU A 147 -8.36 -15.96 2.50
CA LEU A 147 -7.73 -15.24 3.61
C LEU A 147 -8.62 -14.10 4.11
N ALA A 148 -9.38 -13.44 3.22
CA ALA A 148 -10.22 -12.29 3.54
C ALA A 148 -9.43 -11.19 4.27
N LEU A 149 -8.23 -10.87 3.78
CA LEU A 149 -7.42 -9.78 4.32
C LEU A 149 -7.94 -8.41 3.88
N ALA A 150 -8.45 -8.30 2.65
CA ALA A 150 -9.15 -7.12 2.16
C ALA A 150 -10.67 -7.27 2.37
N ASP A 151 -11.38 -6.16 2.52
CA ASP A 151 -12.84 -6.12 2.67
C ASP A 151 -13.53 -6.53 1.37
N ARG A 152 -12.88 -6.25 0.24
CA ARG A 152 -13.33 -6.61 -1.10
C ARG A 152 -12.14 -6.95 -1.98
N VAL A 153 -12.34 -7.90 -2.88
CA VAL A 153 -11.39 -8.27 -3.93
C VAL A 153 -12.02 -7.98 -5.29
N VAL A 154 -11.26 -7.36 -6.17
CA VAL A 154 -11.68 -6.98 -7.53
C VAL A 154 -10.66 -7.49 -8.54
N LEU A 155 -11.14 -8.04 -9.64
CA LEU A 155 -10.36 -8.25 -10.85
C LEU A 155 -10.58 -7.07 -11.81
N ALA A 156 -9.53 -6.34 -12.14
CA ALA A 156 -9.55 -5.32 -13.18
C ALA A 156 -8.96 -5.87 -14.50
N THR A 157 -9.68 -5.69 -15.60
CA THR A 157 -9.27 -6.21 -16.92
C THR A 157 -9.62 -5.26 -18.06
N ALA A 158 -8.83 -5.24 -19.13
CA ALA A 158 -9.18 -4.59 -20.39
C ALA A 158 -9.98 -5.54 -21.33
N SER A 159 -9.92 -6.84 -21.06
CA SER A 159 -10.56 -7.86 -21.88
C SER A 159 -12.08 -7.74 -21.84
N TYR A 160 -12.72 -8.13 -22.94
CA TYR A 160 -14.16 -8.35 -22.93
C TYR A 160 -14.49 -9.53 -21.99
N VAL A 161 -15.38 -9.27 -21.03
CA VAL A 161 -15.76 -10.26 -20.01
C VAL A 161 -16.94 -11.07 -20.51
N THR A 162 -16.76 -12.39 -20.58
CA THR A 162 -17.80 -13.34 -21.00
C THR A 162 -18.34 -14.09 -19.78
N GLY A 163 -19.50 -14.75 -19.91
CA GLY A 163 -20.00 -15.64 -18.85
C GLY A 163 -19.03 -16.77 -18.51
N ALA A 164 -18.31 -17.30 -19.49
CA ALA A 164 -17.29 -18.33 -19.26
C ALA A 164 -16.12 -17.82 -18.41
N HIS A 165 -15.73 -16.54 -18.57
CA HIS A 165 -14.74 -15.91 -17.70
C HIS A 165 -15.29 -15.78 -16.27
N LEU A 166 -16.51 -15.26 -16.11
CA LEU A 166 -17.14 -15.08 -14.79
C LEU A 166 -17.27 -16.39 -14.01
N ASN A 167 -17.54 -17.51 -14.69
CA ASN A 167 -17.69 -18.82 -14.06
C ASN A 167 -16.38 -19.38 -13.46
N ARG A 168 -15.21 -18.85 -13.86
CA ARG A 168 -13.90 -19.26 -13.30
C ARG A 168 -13.43 -18.37 -12.16
N ILE A 169 -14.08 -17.23 -11.98
CA ILE A 169 -13.71 -16.23 -10.97
C ILE A 169 -14.60 -16.47 -9.74
N PRO A 170 -14.04 -16.58 -8.51
CA PRO A 170 -14.84 -16.71 -7.29
C PRO A 170 -15.98 -15.68 -7.24
N GLU A 171 -17.16 -16.09 -6.78
CA GLU A 171 -18.38 -15.27 -6.89
C GLU A 171 -18.31 -13.97 -6.09
N GLU A 172 -17.52 -13.97 -5.01
CA GLU A 172 -17.27 -12.83 -4.14
C GLU A 172 -16.42 -11.74 -4.81
N VAL A 173 -15.65 -12.10 -5.84
CA VAL A 173 -14.74 -11.18 -6.51
C VAL A 173 -15.52 -10.29 -7.48
N GLY A 174 -15.38 -8.98 -7.30
CA GLY A 174 -15.89 -8.00 -8.26
C GLY A 174 -15.10 -8.04 -9.57
N VAL A 175 -15.73 -7.68 -10.68
CA VAL A 175 -15.07 -7.67 -11.98
C VAL A 175 -15.28 -6.33 -12.66
N TRP A 176 -14.19 -5.61 -12.87
CA TRP A 176 -14.15 -4.32 -13.54
C TRP A 176 -13.55 -4.49 -14.92
N ARG A 177 -14.29 -4.06 -15.95
CA ARG A 177 -13.71 -3.82 -17.25
C ARG A 177 -13.24 -2.38 -17.31
N PHE A 178 -11.93 -2.18 -17.31
CA PHE A 178 -11.30 -0.86 -17.35
C PHE A 178 -10.76 -0.58 -18.75
N ASP A 179 -11.11 0.57 -19.29
CA ASP A 179 -10.55 1.12 -20.53
C ASP A 179 -9.59 2.27 -20.18
N PRO A 180 -8.27 2.07 -20.30
CA PRO A 180 -7.27 3.08 -19.96
C PRO A 180 -7.33 4.34 -20.83
N ASP A 181 -7.78 4.22 -22.08
CA ASP A 181 -7.81 5.35 -23.02
C ASP A 181 -8.89 6.35 -22.64
N SER A 182 -10.07 5.86 -22.28
CA SER A 182 -11.17 6.71 -21.80
C SER A 182 -11.16 6.95 -20.29
N GLY A 183 -10.41 6.14 -19.53
CA GLY A 183 -10.44 6.14 -18.07
C GLY A 183 -11.79 5.68 -17.53
N THR A 184 -12.50 4.79 -18.22
CA THR A 184 -13.84 4.33 -17.81
C THR A 184 -13.78 2.94 -17.17
N ILE A 185 -14.46 2.78 -16.02
CA ILE A 185 -14.69 1.48 -15.38
C ILE A 185 -16.15 1.06 -15.62
N ASP A 186 -16.32 -0.07 -16.31
CA ASP A 186 -17.60 -0.76 -16.49
C ASP A 186 -17.65 -1.98 -15.54
N VAL A 187 -18.51 -1.88 -14.52
CA VAL A 187 -18.66 -2.93 -13.50
C VAL A 187 -19.48 -4.09 -14.05
N ARG A 188 -18.81 -5.22 -14.29
CA ARG A 188 -19.43 -6.46 -14.78
C ARG A 188 -20.02 -7.31 -13.67
N ARG A 189 -19.43 -7.22 -12.47
CA ARG A 189 -19.91 -7.82 -11.23
C ARG A 189 -19.44 -6.98 -10.06
N GLU A 190 -20.36 -6.65 -9.15
CA GLU A 190 -20.00 -5.99 -7.89
C GLU A 190 -19.24 -6.97 -6.99
N ALA A 191 -18.21 -6.48 -6.28
CA ALA A 191 -17.53 -7.30 -5.28
C ALA A 191 -18.45 -7.52 -4.07
N THR A 192 -18.37 -8.68 -3.44
CA THR A 192 -19.06 -8.98 -2.18
C THR A 192 -18.15 -8.62 -1.00
N PRO A 193 -18.68 -8.07 0.11
CA PRO A 193 -17.90 -7.92 1.34
C PRO A 193 -17.39 -9.28 1.85
N LEU A 194 -16.12 -9.35 2.21
CA LEU A 194 -15.50 -10.53 2.79
C LEU A 194 -15.52 -10.48 4.33
N PRO A 195 -15.55 -11.63 5.03
CA PRO A 195 -15.62 -11.70 6.49
C PRO A 195 -14.24 -11.45 7.12
N THR A 196 -13.85 -10.17 7.20
CA THR A 196 -12.53 -9.77 7.73
C THR A 196 -12.37 -10.04 9.23
N ASP A 197 -13.49 -10.16 9.96
CA ASP A 197 -13.51 -10.34 11.42
C ASP A 197 -13.61 -11.81 11.85
N ASP A 198 -13.80 -12.73 10.90
CA ASP A 198 -13.76 -14.18 11.13
C ASP A 198 -12.36 -14.74 10.85
N ALA A 199 -12.11 -16.02 11.16
CA ALA A 199 -10.86 -16.66 10.75
C ALA A 199 -10.79 -16.83 9.22
N GLY A 200 -9.59 -16.71 8.65
CA GLY A 200 -9.32 -16.94 7.22
C GLY A 200 -8.37 -18.12 7.01
N VAL A 201 -8.28 -18.59 5.77
CA VAL A 201 -7.33 -19.63 5.35
C VAL A 201 -6.25 -18.99 4.49
N GLU A 202 -5.02 -19.05 4.96
CA GLU A 202 -3.86 -18.60 4.21
C GLU A 202 -3.17 -19.78 3.51
N LEU A 203 -2.88 -19.60 2.23
CA LEU A 203 -2.02 -20.48 1.45
C LEU A 203 -0.54 -20.17 1.74
N LEU A 204 0.22 -21.18 2.20
CA LEU A 204 1.65 -21.05 2.50
C LEU A 204 2.52 -21.54 1.33
N GLU A 205 2.34 -22.79 0.93
CA GLU A 205 3.10 -23.44 -0.14
C GLU A 205 2.23 -24.42 -0.91
N GLU A 206 2.35 -24.41 -2.23
CA GLU A 206 1.70 -25.37 -3.12
C GLU A 206 2.75 -26.32 -3.70
N GLY A 207 2.53 -27.61 -3.50
CA GLY A 207 3.31 -28.68 -4.12
C GLY A 207 2.41 -29.60 -4.96
N PRO A 208 3.00 -30.49 -5.79
CA PRO A 208 2.24 -31.31 -6.74
C PRO A 208 1.17 -32.23 -6.13
N VAL A 209 1.34 -32.62 -4.87
CA VAL A 209 0.47 -33.57 -4.15
C VAL A 209 -0.06 -33.04 -2.82
N ARG A 210 0.33 -31.82 -2.43
CA ARG A 210 0.05 -31.25 -1.12
C ARG A 210 0.01 -29.73 -1.20
N THR A 211 -0.98 -29.15 -0.55
CA THR A 211 -1.10 -27.71 -0.35
C THR A 211 -1.04 -27.43 1.14
N ASP A 212 -0.04 -26.64 1.55
CA ASP A 212 0.11 -26.20 2.92
C ASP A 212 -0.70 -24.94 3.16
N VAL A 213 -1.65 -25.05 4.09
CA VAL A 213 -2.52 -23.96 4.50
C VAL A 213 -2.44 -23.72 5.99
N ARG A 214 -2.74 -22.51 6.41
CA ARG A 214 -2.83 -22.12 7.82
C ARG A 214 -4.13 -21.39 8.09
N ILE A 215 -4.77 -21.73 9.21
CA ILE A 215 -5.85 -20.91 9.74
C ILE A 215 -5.24 -19.68 10.40
N VAL A 216 -5.67 -18.51 9.96
CA VAL A 216 -5.27 -17.21 10.48
C VAL A 216 -6.44 -16.64 11.25
N ASP A 217 -6.26 -16.37 12.54
CA ASP A 217 -7.32 -15.82 13.36
C ASP A 217 -7.60 -14.34 13.05
N SER A 218 -8.71 -13.83 13.55
CA SER A 218 -9.14 -12.45 13.29
C SER A 218 -8.20 -11.40 13.91
N VAL A 219 -7.48 -11.73 14.99
CA VAL A 219 -6.50 -10.83 15.63
C VAL A 219 -5.24 -10.72 14.76
N GLU A 220 -4.75 -11.84 14.23
CA GLU A 220 -3.66 -11.88 13.26
C GLU A 220 -4.04 -11.10 11.99
N LYS A 221 -5.26 -11.29 11.46
CA LYS A 221 -5.76 -10.52 10.31
C LYS A 221 -5.86 -9.03 10.61
N ALA A 222 -6.38 -8.63 11.77
CA ALA A 222 -6.48 -7.21 12.13
C ALA A 222 -5.11 -6.54 12.19
N ARG A 223 -4.08 -7.22 12.73
CA ARG A 223 -2.70 -6.72 12.73
C ARG A 223 -2.14 -6.61 11.32
N ALA A 224 -2.35 -7.63 10.48
CA ALA A 224 -1.90 -7.63 9.09
C ALA A 224 -2.60 -6.55 8.24
N ARG A 225 -3.91 -6.34 8.43
CA ARG A 225 -4.70 -5.26 7.82
C ARG A 225 -4.15 -3.89 8.16
N ARG A 226 -3.90 -3.62 9.44
CA ARG A 226 -3.27 -2.36 9.88
C ARG A 226 -1.89 -2.16 9.24
N LYS A 227 -1.07 -3.20 9.18
CA LYS A 227 0.24 -3.16 8.51
C LYS A 227 0.10 -2.88 7.01
N LEU A 228 -0.88 -3.49 6.34
CA LEU A 228 -1.17 -3.27 4.92
C LEU A 228 -1.60 -1.82 4.66
N ALA A 229 -2.53 -1.30 5.46
CA ALA A 229 -3.01 0.07 5.38
C ALA A 229 -1.87 1.09 5.60
N GLU A 230 -1.03 0.90 6.63
CA GLU A 230 0.14 1.77 6.87
C GLU A 230 1.15 1.76 5.72
N ARG A 231 1.38 0.57 5.13
CA ARG A 231 2.25 0.47 3.95
C ARG A 231 1.65 1.19 2.75
N ALA A 232 0.35 1.03 2.52
CA ALA A 232 -0.33 1.72 1.43
C ALA A 232 -0.31 3.24 1.60
N TYR A 233 -0.59 3.71 2.83
CA TYR A 233 -0.51 5.12 3.19
C TYR A 233 0.88 5.70 2.87
N GLY A 234 1.95 5.08 3.37
CA GLY A 234 3.29 5.63 3.19
C GLY A 234 3.93 5.41 1.82
N LYS A 235 3.55 4.35 1.07
CA LYS A 235 4.22 3.99 -0.19
C LYS A 235 3.64 4.70 -1.42
N GLY A 236 2.32 4.82 -1.51
CA GLY A 236 1.66 5.25 -2.75
C GLY A 236 1.91 4.28 -3.92
N TRP A 237 1.56 4.70 -5.14
CA TRP A 237 1.68 3.86 -6.34
C TRP A 237 2.87 4.23 -7.24
N ARG A 238 3.42 5.45 -7.15
CA ARG A 238 4.59 5.92 -7.91
C ARG A 238 5.91 5.39 -7.34
N SER A 239 6.00 4.08 -7.12
CA SER A 239 7.16 3.40 -6.52
C SER A 239 7.96 2.64 -7.59
N PHE A 240 8.50 3.36 -8.57
CA PHE A 240 9.28 2.83 -9.67
C PHE A 240 10.38 3.84 -10.06
N ASP A 241 11.42 3.36 -10.70
CA ASP A 241 12.48 4.19 -11.24
C ASP A 241 12.09 4.74 -12.62
N TYR A 242 12.43 6.00 -12.86
CA TYR A 242 12.28 6.61 -14.18
C TYR A 242 13.51 6.27 -15.04
N PRO A 243 13.32 5.77 -16.27
CA PRO A 243 14.42 5.49 -17.16
C PRO A 243 15.34 6.70 -17.40
N ALA A 244 16.66 6.46 -17.40
CA ALA A 244 17.71 7.41 -17.79
C ALA A 244 17.78 7.58 -19.32
N CYS A 245 16.65 7.90 -19.95
CA CYS A 245 16.48 7.92 -21.39
C CYS A 245 15.78 9.19 -21.86
N ASP A 246 16.26 9.84 -22.92
CA ASP A 246 15.71 11.09 -23.48
C ASP A 246 14.25 10.92 -23.95
N HIS A 247 13.90 9.70 -24.39
CA HIS A 247 12.53 9.38 -24.76
C HIS A 247 11.58 9.18 -23.56
N CYS A 248 12.06 9.18 -22.32
CA CYS A 248 11.22 9.08 -21.13
C CYS A 248 10.67 10.46 -20.75
N SER A 249 9.39 10.67 -21.03
CA SER A 249 8.67 11.90 -20.74
C SER A 249 7.47 11.57 -19.85
N PRO A 250 7.60 11.67 -18.51
CA PRO A 250 6.50 11.31 -17.62
C PRO A 250 5.23 12.10 -17.92
N ASP A 251 4.08 11.42 -17.87
CA ASP A 251 2.79 12.06 -18.14
C ASP A 251 2.32 12.98 -16.99
N SER A 252 1.15 13.59 -17.14
CA SER A 252 0.56 14.44 -16.09
C SER A 252 0.24 13.69 -14.80
N ASP A 253 0.21 12.36 -14.83
CA ASP A 253 0.03 11.50 -13.68
C ASP A 253 1.36 11.02 -13.10
N GLY A 254 2.50 11.41 -13.67
CA GLY A 254 3.83 10.97 -13.25
C GLY A 254 4.14 9.52 -13.65
N SER A 255 3.43 8.95 -14.63
CA SER A 255 3.76 7.62 -15.16
C SER A 255 4.96 7.71 -16.11
N PRO A 256 5.90 6.76 -16.10
CA PRO A 256 7.11 6.78 -16.93
C PRO A 256 6.77 6.43 -18.38
N TYR A 257 6.41 7.45 -19.18
CA TYR A 257 5.96 7.27 -20.56
C TYR A 257 7.11 7.38 -21.56
N CYS A 258 7.25 6.39 -22.44
CA CYS A 258 8.27 6.36 -23.48
C CYS A 258 7.67 6.84 -24.81
N GLN A 259 8.16 7.97 -25.33
CA GLN A 259 7.71 8.54 -26.60
C GLN A 259 8.04 7.65 -27.81
N TRP A 260 9.13 6.89 -27.77
CA TRP A 260 9.52 5.98 -28.85
C TRP A 260 8.62 4.73 -28.92
N LYS A 261 8.17 4.22 -27.78
CA LYS A 261 7.27 3.05 -27.70
C LYS A 261 5.79 3.42 -27.61
N ASP A 262 5.48 4.71 -27.43
CA ASP A 262 4.13 5.27 -27.30
C ASP A 262 3.32 4.66 -26.14
N ARG A 263 3.95 4.45 -24.98
CA ARG A 263 3.30 3.87 -23.77
C ARG A 263 4.15 4.00 -22.51
N ALA A 264 3.57 3.66 -21.35
CA ALA A 264 4.34 3.50 -20.12
C ALA A 264 5.35 2.33 -20.21
N VAL A 265 6.52 2.53 -19.60
CA VAL A 265 7.64 1.57 -19.59
C VAL A 265 8.23 1.42 -18.19
N ARG A 266 8.68 0.22 -17.85
CA ARG A 266 9.47 -0.01 -16.65
C ARG A 266 10.95 0.01 -17.01
N GLU A 267 11.74 0.83 -16.30
CA GLU A 267 13.19 0.97 -16.50
C GLU A 267 13.87 -0.40 -16.55
N SER A 268 13.67 -1.22 -15.50
CA SER A 268 14.33 -2.51 -15.32
C SER A 268 14.05 -3.55 -16.39
N ASP A 269 12.96 -3.41 -17.14
CA ASP A 269 12.44 -4.46 -18.02
C ASP A 269 12.71 -4.16 -19.49
N GLU A 270 12.69 -2.88 -19.89
CA GLU A 270 12.57 -2.56 -21.32
C GLU A 270 13.12 -1.22 -21.79
N CYS A 271 13.66 -0.38 -20.89
CA CYS A 271 14.18 0.96 -21.23
C CYS A 271 15.61 1.14 -20.68
N GLY A 272 16.54 0.38 -21.23
CA GLY A 272 17.98 0.47 -20.98
C GLY A 272 18.81 0.38 -22.26
N PRO A 273 20.16 0.32 -22.19
CA PRO A 273 21.07 0.38 -23.33
C PRO A 273 20.81 -0.65 -24.44
N ASP A 274 20.17 -1.77 -24.13
CA ASP A 274 19.83 -2.83 -25.11
C ASP A 274 18.56 -2.51 -25.91
N CYS A 275 17.81 -1.46 -25.55
CA CYS A 275 16.66 -1.01 -26.31
C CYS A 275 17.11 -0.19 -27.53
N GLY A 276 16.62 -0.54 -28.73
CA GLY A 276 17.00 0.14 -29.97
C GLY A 276 16.58 1.61 -30.11
N GLY A 277 15.73 2.11 -29.21
CA GLY A 277 15.38 3.53 -29.07
C GLY A 277 15.79 4.07 -27.71
N TYR A 278 16.90 3.59 -27.15
CA TYR A 278 17.48 4.15 -25.94
C TYR A 278 18.45 5.26 -26.29
N GLU A 279 18.22 6.44 -25.71
CA GLU A 279 19.10 7.59 -25.85
C GLU A 279 19.44 8.07 -24.44
N ALA A 280 20.70 7.92 -24.03
CA ALA A 280 21.10 8.18 -22.64
C ALA A 280 20.86 9.65 -22.25
N ALA A 281 20.17 9.85 -21.12
CA ALA A 281 19.90 11.15 -20.52
C ALA A 281 19.82 11.03 -18.99
N ASP A 282 19.71 12.15 -18.29
CA ASP A 282 19.39 12.12 -16.86
C ASP A 282 17.94 11.67 -16.66
N PRO A 283 17.65 10.81 -15.65
CA PRO A 283 16.27 10.46 -15.31
C PRO A 283 15.41 11.71 -15.04
N PRO A 284 14.16 11.75 -15.53
CA PRO A 284 13.28 12.88 -15.28
C PRO A 284 12.96 12.99 -13.78
N ALA A 285 12.96 14.23 -13.28
CA ALA A 285 12.54 14.54 -11.92
C ALA A 285 11.02 14.70 -11.87
N VAL A 286 10.33 13.82 -11.14
CA VAL A 286 8.87 13.88 -10.92
C VAL A 286 8.58 14.05 -9.44
N ASP A 287 7.84 15.08 -9.10
CA ASP A 287 7.33 15.30 -7.75
C ASP A 287 6.03 14.51 -7.54
N GLY A 288 6.19 13.21 -7.29
CA GLY A 288 5.07 12.30 -7.06
C GLY A 288 4.27 12.59 -5.79
N ASP A 289 4.89 13.22 -4.79
CA ASP A 289 4.26 13.57 -3.53
C ASP A 289 3.32 14.77 -3.70
N SER A 290 3.74 15.80 -4.45
CA SER A 290 2.85 16.91 -4.81
C SER A 290 1.64 16.45 -5.61
N LEU A 291 1.84 15.62 -6.64
CA LEU A 291 0.74 15.03 -7.42
C LEU A 291 -0.26 14.28 -6.54
N ARG A 292 0.25 13.50 -5.59
CA ARG A 292 -0.58 12.72 -4.66
C ARG A 292 -1.35 13.61 -3.68
N ALA A 293 -0.70 14.63 -3.12
CA ALA A 293 -1.30 15.55 -2.15
C ALA A 293 -2.39 16.42 -2.78
N GLU A 294 -2.25 16.80 -4.05
CA GLU A 294 -3.26 17.57 -4.78
C GLU A 294 -4.53 16.76 -5.05
N ARG A 295 -4.42 15.44 -5.16
CA ARG A 295 -5.50 14.58 -5.64
C ARG A 295 -6.19 13.80 -4.53
N THR A 296 -5.49 13.52 -3.44
CA THR A 296 -5.95 12.60 -2.39
C THR A 296 -5.93 13.28 -1.03
N PRO A 297 -6.59 12.72 0.00
CA PRO A 297 -6.54 13.30 1.35
C PRO A 297 -5.17 13.14 2.04
N TRP A 298 -4.19 12.46 1.42
CA TRP A 298 -2.84 12.31 1.96
C TRP A 298 -2.14 13.67 2.08
N ARG A 299 -1.38 13.88 3.17
CA ARG A 299 -0.72 15.15 3.47
C ARG A 299 0.80 14.99 3.36
N ALA A 300 1.41 15.71 2.42
CA ALA A 300 2.86 15.71 2.20
C ALA A 300 3.63 16.34 3.37
N ASP A 301 3.15 17.48 3.88
CA ASP A 301 3.81 18.24 4.94
C ASP A 301 2.81 18.59 6.08
N PRO A 302 2.49 17.63 6.97
CA PRO A 302 1.65 17.89 8.13
C PRO A 302 2.45 18.61 9.23
N ASP A 303 1.79 19.49 9.98
CA ASP A 303 2.37 20.20 11.15
C ASP A 303 2.97 19.27 12.22
N GLY A 304 2.62 17.98 12.19
CA GLY A 304 3.00 16.99 13.17
C GLY A 304 2.17 17.07 14.46
N ARG A 305 2.34 16.06 15.32
CA ARG A 305 1.66 15.99 16.64
C ARG A 305 2.58 16.20 17.84
N ARG A 306 3.87 16.48 17.61
CA ARG A 306 4.81 16.78 18.70
C ARG A 306 4.36 18.03 19.43
N ARG A 307 4.29 17.98 20.76
CA ARG A 307 4.00 19.20 21.54
C ARG A 307 5.23 20.10 21.47
N ARG A 308 5.09 21.33 20.95
CA ARG A 308 6.07 22.39 21.25
C ARG A 308 6.03 22.60 22.76
N GLN A 309 7.14 22.37 23.43
CA GLN A 309 7.29 22.65 24.86
C GLN A 309 7.15 24.16 25.02
N SER A 310 5.95 24.63 25.36
CA SER A 310 5.70 26.03 25.65
C SER A 310 6.41 26.41 26.95
N GLY A 311 7.53 27.13 26.81
CA GLY A 311 8.10 28.05 27.80
C GLY A 311 8.71 27.42 29.06
N LEU A 312 10.00 27.05 28.98
CA LEU A 312 10.87 27.08 30.16
C LEU A 312 11.37 28.51 30.48
N ASP A 313 11.02 29.50 29.64
CA ASP A 313 11.42 30.90 29.80
C ASP A 313 10.52 31.70 30.77
N ARG A 314 9.64 31.03 31.53
CA ARG A 314 8.75 31.69 32.51
C ARG A 314 9.16 31.53 33.97
N PHE A 315 10.36 31.02 34.22
CA PHE A 315 10.98 31.03 35.54
C PHE A 315 12.39 31.63 35.44
N GLY A 316 12.44 32.93 35.20
CA GLY A 316 13.63 33.78 35.36
C GLY A 316 13.33 34.88 36.37
#